data_AF-A0A0S3F1N0-F1
#
_entry.id   AF-A0A0S3F1N0-F1
#
_cell.length_a   1.000
_cell.length_b   1.000
_cell.length_c   1.000
_cell.angle_alpha   90.00
_cell.angle_beta   90.00
_cell.angle_gamma   90.00
#
_symmetry.space_group_name_H-M   'P 1'
#
loop_
_entity.id
_entity.type
_entity.pdbx_description
1 polymer ?
#
loop_
_entity_poly.entity_id
_entity_poly.type
_entity_poly.pdbx_seq_one_letter_code
_entity_poly.pdbx_strand_id
1 'polypeptide(L)'
;MNIRQMALAAAGVLALSACASTKDEPVAPAPPLGPGAIAGTVAADRDGDGIIDGYYTADGIYNAIQGPPCPPPPPPMPSRRGERG
;
A
#
# COMPACT_ATOMS: atom_id res chain seq x y z
N MET A 1 34.68 14.56 -37.74
CA MET A 1 34.03 13.50 -36.93
C MET A 1 34.60 12.17 -37.38
N ASN A 2 35.27 11.42 -36.50
CA ASN A 2 36.04 10.24 -36.88
C ASN A 2 35.11 9.01 -37.02
N ILE A 3 35.30 8.20 -38.07
CA ILE A 3 34.49 6.98 -38.35
C ILE A 3 34.45 6.03 -37.15
N ARG A 4 35.53 5.97 -36.36
CA ARG A 4 35.60 5.19 -35.13
C ARG A 4 34.58 5.62 -34.07
N GLN A 5 34.33 6.93 -33.93
CA GLN A 5 33.36 7.44 -32.97
C GLN A 5 31.92 7.19 -33.43
N MET A 6 31.67 7.26 -34.74
CA MET A 6 30.39 6.88 -35.34
C MET A 6 30.08 5.39 -35.12
N ALA A 7 31.07 4.51 -35.31
CA ALA A 7 30.91 3.07 -35.09
C ALA A 7 30.63 2.74 -33.60
N LEU A 8 31.35 3.39 -32.68
CA LEU A 8 31.12 3.24 -31.24
C LEU A 8 29.74 3.73 -30.80
N ALA A 9 29.29 4.88 -31.32
CA ALA A 9 27.97 5.40 -31.03
C ALA A 9 26.87 4.47 -31.55
N ALA A 10 27.00 3.97 -32.78
CA ALA A 10 26.04 3.04 -33.37
C ALA A 10 25.94 1.73 -32.58
N ALA A 11 27.08 1.16 -32.16
CA ALA A 11 27.10 -0.05 -31.34
C ALA A 11 26.45 0.17 -29.96
N GLY A 12 26.70 1.33 -29.34
CA GLY A 12 26.10 1.70 -28.05
C GLY A 12 24.58 1.83 -28.10
N VAL A 13 24.05 2.44 -29.17
CA VAL A 13 22.59 2.59 -29.35
C VAL A 13 21.90 1.23 -29.55
N LEU A 14 22.51 0.34 -30.35
CA LEU A 14 21.96 -1.00 -30.59
C LEU A 14 21.98 -1.86 -29.32
N ALA A 15 23.04 -1.76 -28.50
CA ALA A 15 23.11 -2.46 -27.23
C ALA A 15 22.05 -1.98 -26.23
N LEU A 16 21.81 -0.65 -26.14
CA LEU A 16 20.75 -0.10 -25.30
C LEU A 16 19.35 -0.53 -25.75
N SER A 17 19.10 -0.58 -27.06
CA SER A 17 17.80 -0.98 -27.59
C SER A 17 17.50 -2.47 -27.34
N ALA A 18 18.52 -3.33 -27.25
CA ALA A 18 18.33 -4.75 -26.93
C ALA A 18 17.95 -5.00 -25.47
N CYS A 19 18.33 -4.09 -24.55
CA CYS A 19 17.95 -4.14 -23.14
C CYS A 19 16.67 -3.35 -22.81
N ALA A 20 16.21 -2.48 -23.72
CA ALA A 20 14.94 -1.79 -23.57
C ALA A 20 13.79 -2.81 -23.71
N SER A 21 13.21 -3.21 -22.59
CA SER A 21 12.07 -4.11 -22.56
C SER A 21 10.86 -3.39 -23.16
N THR A 22 10.52 -3.68 -24.42
CA THR A 22 9.32 -3.16 -25.12
C THR A 22 8.08 -4.04 -24.91
N LYS A 23 8.10 -4.88 -23.89
CA LYS A 23 6.91 -5.65 -23.53
C LYS A 23 5.93 -4.67 -22.92
N ASP A 24 4.98 -4.21 -23.72
CA ASP A 24 3.64 -3.89 -23.23
C ASP A 24 3.13 -5.17 -22.56
N GLU A 25 3.48 -5.36 -21.28
CA GLU A 25 2.79 -6.35 -20.48
C GLU A 25 1.30 -5.97 -20.53
N PRO A 26 0.41 -6.89 -20.91
CA PRO A 26 -1.00 -6.62 -20.78
C PRO A 26 -1.25 -6.31 -19.31
N VAL A 27 -1.64 -5.07 -19.03
CA VAL A 27 -2.10 -4.68 -17.70
C VAL A 27 -3.35 -5.53 -17.46
N ALA A 28 -3.18 -6.65 -16.76
CA ALA A 28 -4.28 -7.48 -16.38
C ALA A 28 -5.28 -6.60 -15.63
N PRO A 29 -6.59 -6.71 -15.92
CA PRO A 29 -7.59 -5.95 -15.18
C PRO A 29 -7.39 -6.23 -13.69
N ALA A 30 -7.46 -5.17 -12.87
CA ALA A 30 -7.28 -5.29 -11.44
C ALA A 30 -8.23 -6.38 -10.90
N PRO A 31 -7.74 -7.29 -10.04
CA PRO A 31 -8.57 -8.33 -9.48
C PRO A 31 -9.77 -7.72 -8.72
N PRO A 32 -10.91 -8.43 -8.63
CA PRO A 32 -12.06 -7.95 -7.90
C PRO A 32 -11.66 -7.61 -6.46
N LEU A 33 -12.09 -6.43 -6.00
CA LEU A 33 -11.81 -5.96 -4.65
C LEU A 33 -12.57 -6.83 -3.65
N GLY A 34 -11.83 -7.44 -2.71
CA GLY A 34 -12.42 -8.18 -1.62
C GLY A 34 -13.26 -7.29 -0.69
N PRO A 35 -14.10 -7.87 0.18
CA PRO A 35 -14.85 -7.11 1.18
C PRO A 35 -13.90 -6.26 2.04
N GLY A 36 -14.15 -4.95 2.10
CA GLY A 36 -13.32 -4.00 2.85
C GLY A 36 -12.15 -3.38 2.07
N ALA A 37 -11.88 -3.82 0.83
CA ALA A 37 -10.86 -3.21 -0.03
C ALA A 37 -11.42 -1.96 -0.75
N ILE A 38 -10.67 -0.86 -0.69
CA ILE A 38 -11.03 0.41 -1.32
C ILE A 38 -10.30 0.51 -2.67
N ALA A 39 -11.04 0.78 -3.76
CA ALA A 39 -10.49 0.87 -5.10
C ALA A 39 -9.39 1.94 -5.19
N GLY A 40 -8.27 1.60 -5.85
CA GLY A 40 -7.18 2.55 -6.04
C GLY A 40 -6.41 2.89 -4.76
N THR A 41 -6.53 2.05 -3.73
CA THR A 41 -5.74 2.17 -2.49
C THR A 41 -4.79 1.00 -2.32
N VAL A 42 -3.73 1.21 -1.56
CA VAL A 42 -2.73 0.19 -1.22
C VAL A 42 -2.76 -0.01 0.29
N ALA A 43 -2.97 -1.25 0.74
CA ALA A 43 -2.93 -1.58 2.16
C ALA A 43 -1.55 -1.26 2.74
N ALA A 44 -1.52 -0.63 3.91
CA ALA A 44 -0.31 -0.21 4.60
C ALA A 44 -0.15 -0.98 5.90
N ASP A 45 1.08 -1.43 6.15
CA ASP A 45 1.59 -1.98 7.40
C ASP A 45 2.89 -1.21 7.69
N ARG A 46 2.83 -0.18 8.53
CA ARG A 46 3.98 0.71 8.80
C ARG A 46 4.85 0.25 9.97
N ASP A 47 4.33 -0.54 10.88
CA ASP A 47 5.07 -1.08 12.03
C ASP A 47 5.63 -2.48 11.77
N GLY A 48 5.23 -3.12 10.66
CA GLY A 48 5.80 -4.37 10.17
C GLY A 48 5.36 -5.58 10.98
N ASP A 49 4.21 -5.51 11.63
CA ASP A 49 3.68 -6.60 12.46
C ASP A 49 2.83 -7.61 11.66
N GLY A 50 2.64 -7.37 10.36
CA GLY A 50 1.84 -8.20 9.47
C GLY A 50 0.34 -7.90 9.53
N ILE A 51 -0.07 -6.87 10.27
CA ILE A 51 -1.44 -6.37 10.35
C ILE A 51 -1.51 -5.02 9.62
N ILE A 52 -2.59 -4.83 8.86
CA ILE A 52 -2.80 -3.57 8.14
C ILE A 52 -3.21 -2.46 9.13
N ASP A 53 -2.39 -1.42 9.26
CA ASP A 53 -2.65 -0.24 10.11
C ASP A 53 -3.36 0.89 9.34
N GLY A 54 -3.34 0.83 8.01
CA GLY A 54 -3.86 1.90 7.16
C GLY A 54 -3.97 1.54 5.68
N TYR A 55 -4.18 2.56 4.86
CA TYR A 55 -4.07 2.46 3.41
C TYR A 55 -3.54 3.76 2.81
N TYR A 56 -2.81 3.65 1.69
CA TYR A 56 -2.44 4.78 0.85
C TYR A 56 -3.48 4.99 -0.24
N THR A 57 -3.86 6.24 -0.47
CA THR A 57 -4.67 6.64 -1.63
C THR A 57 -3.77 6.80 -2.87
N ALA A 58 -4.35 6.84 -4.08
CA ALA A 58 -3.60 6.95 -5.33
C ALA A 58 -2.71 8.21 -5.44
N ASP A 59 -3.01 9.26 -4.68
CA ASP A 59 -2.21 10.48 -4.51
C ASP A 59 -1.04 10.32 -3.52
N GLY A 60 -0.89 9.13 -2.92
CA GLY A 60 0.15 8.80 -1.96
C GLY A 60 -0.15 9.22 -0.52
N ILE A 61 -1.36 9.68 -0.21
CA ILE A 61 -1.74 10.09 1.15
C ILE A 61 -2.08 8.87 1.99
N TYR A 62 -1.50 8.79 3.19
CA TYR A 62 -1.79 7.75 4.18
C TYR A 62 -3.07 8.05 4.97
N ASN A 63 -3.93 7.04 5.11
CA ASN A 63 -5.14 7.06 5.92
C ASN A 63 -5.11 5.91 6.93
N ALA A 64 -5.22 6.21 8.22
CA ALA A 64 -5.22 5.19 9.27
C ALA A 64 -6.57 4.45 9.31
N ILE A 65 -6.53 3.13 9.47
CA ILE A 65 -7.72 2.35 9.79
C ILE A 65 -7.98 2.52 11.28
N GLN A 66 -8.98 3.33 11.61
CA GLN A 66 -9.43 3.48 12.98
C GLN A 66 -10.45 2.37 13.26
N GLY A 67 -10.06 1.41 14.10
CA GLY A 67 -11.00 0.41 14.61
C GLY A 67 -12.20 1.09 15.28
N PRO A 68 -13.36 0.41 15.37
CA PRO A 68 -14.52 0.96 16.08
C PRO A 68 -14.11 1.44 17.48
N PRO A 69 -14.59 2.61 17.94
CA PRO A 69 -14.28 3.07 19.28
C PRO A 69 -14.61 1.98 20.30
N CYS A 70 -13.69 1.74 21.24
CA CYS A 70 -13.94 0.77 22.30
C CYS A 70 -15.26 1.11 23.00
N PRO A 71 -16.11 0.10 23.29
CA PRO A 71 -17.32 0.35 24.04
C PRO A 71 -16.97 0.97 25.40
N PRO A 72 -17.79 1.91 25.92
CA PRO A 72 -17.54 2.52 27.22
C PRO A 72 -17.46 1.43 28.30
N PRO A 73 -16.61 1.62 29.33
CA PRO A 73 -16.50 0.66 30.42
C PRO A 73 -17.87 0.49 31.10
N PRO A 74 -18.20 -0.74 31.56
CA PRO A 74 -19.44 -0.97 32.28
C PRO A 74 -19.50 -0.08 33.53
N PRO A 75 -20.69 0.38 33.93
CA PRO A 75 -20.84 1.18 35.13
C PRO A 75 -20.32 0.40 36.35
N PRO A 76 -19.71 1.09 37.34
CA PRO A 76 -19.26 0.44 38.56
C PRO A 76 -20.45 -0.27 39.24
N MET A 77 -20.22 -1.50 39.69
CA MET A 77 -21.23 -2.24 40.45
C MET A 77 -21.65 -1.40 41.67
N PRO A 78 -22.96 -1.35 42.01
CA PRO A 78 -23.42 -0.73 43.24
C PRO A 78 -22.64 -1.31 44.42
N SER A 79 -22.05 -0.45 45.24
CA SER A 79 -21.38 -0.93 46.45
C SER A 79 -22.43 -1.52 47.39
N ARG A 80 -22.24 -2.76 47.86
CA ARG A 80 -23.05 -3.34 48.96
C ARG A 80 -22.75 -2.69 50.33
N ARG A 81 -22.17 -1.50 50.35
CA ARG A 81 -21.88 -0.75 51.57
C ARG A 81 -23.13 0.02 51.96
N GLY A 82 -23.98 -0.61 52.76
CA GLY A 82 -25.23 -0.03 53.26
C GLY A 82 -26.26 -1.06 53.74
N GLU A 83 -26.11 -2.35 53.42
CA GLU A 83 -27.09 -3.40 53.75
C GLU A 83 -26.99 -3.97 55.18
N ARG A 84 -26.20 -3.33 56.06
CA ARG A 84 -26.20 -3.63 57.50
C ARG A 84 -26.29 -2.32 58.27
N GLY A 85 -27.53 -1.84 58.40
CA GLY A 85 -27.97 -1.04 59.54
C GLY A 85 -28.18 -1.95 60.75
#